data_AF-A0A2E4NZQ9-F1
#
_entry.id   AF-A0A2E4NZQ9-F1
#
_cell.length_a   1.000
_cell.length_b   1.000
_cell.length_c   1.000
_cell.angle_alpha   90.00
_cell.angle_beta   90.00
_cell.angle_gamma   90.00
#
_symmetry.space_group_name_H-M   'P 1'
#
loop_
_entity.id
_entity.type
_entity.pdbx_description
1 polymer ?
#
loop_
_entity_poly.entity_id
_entity_poly.type
_entity_poly.pdbx_seq_one_letter_code
_entity_poly.pdbx_strand_id
1 'polypeptide(L)'
;MHLPFWLTTALLFPILLYQGKKTRHTTPRLPEAGGSLSGQYGEGTPARSVLVIGESTAAGVGIATHDQGLASQIARQIHQRTGQTIAWHTFGVKGIRLGALIQMLEEIELPRAELVLLSMGVNDTTGFTPRSRFRRQLTELSKLLIPRHAGPLNLISVPPMHLFTALPSPLRHIMGWRARQLDRIYRRLAKEHPESFRYLDYPTVTDPDLLASDGYHPGRKGYRYIAEALGSRLI
;
A
#
# COMPACT_ATOMS: atom_id res chain seq x y z
N MET A 1 -5.08 -14.50 -22.18
CA MET A 1 -4.73 -13.09 -22.51
C MET A 1 -4.54 -13.03 -24.01
N HIS A 2 -5.35 -12.25 -24.70
CA HIS A 2 -5.51 -12.35 -26.15
C HIS A 2 -4.44 -11.53 -26.89
N LEU A 3 -3.96 -12.07 -28.01
CA LEU A 3 -3.02 -11.46 -28.97
C LEU A 3 -3.27 -9.95 -29.28
N PRO A 4 -4.54 -9.47 -29.37
CA PRO A 4 -4.81 -8.05 -29.63
C PRO A 4 -4.28 -7.10 -28.56
N PHE A 5 -4.24 -7.51 -27.28
CA PHE A 5 -3.70 -6.66 -26.20
C PHE A 5 -2.20 -6.44 -26.35
N TRP A 6 -1.46 -7.49 -26.75
CA TRP A 6 -0.01 -7.41 -26.92
C TRP A 6 0.36 -6.63 -28.18
N LEU A 7 -0.38 -6.83 -29.28
CA LEU A 7 -0.21 -6.06 -30.51
C LEU A 7 -0.48 -4.56 -30.27
N THR A 8 -1.59 -4.22 -29.63
CA THR A 8 -1.92 -2.82 -29.31
C THR A 8 -0.91 -2.19 -28.35
N THR A 9 -0.47 -2.92 -27.32
CA THR A 9 0.57 -2.44 -26.40
C THR A 9 1.90 -2.22 -27.11
N ALA A 10 2.29 -3.12 -28.02
CA ALA A 10 3.51 -2.99 -28.80
C ALA A 10 3.45 -1.78 -29.76
N LEU A 11 2.34 -1.59 -30.45
CA LEU A 11 2.12 -0.43 -31.33
C LEU A 11 2.11 0.89 -30.56
N LEU A 12 1.52 0.91 -29.36
CA LEU A 12 1.47 2.10 -28.51
C LEU A 12 2.76 2.33 -27.71
N PHE A 13 3.75 1.44 -27.77
CA PHE A 13 4.94 1.49 -26.93
C PHE A 13 5.67 2.84 -26.95
N PRO A 14 5.90 3.51 -28.10
CA PRO A 14 6.53 4.83 -28.12
C PRO A 14 5.72 5.89 -27.35
N ILE A 15 4.39 5.89 -27.51
CA ILE A 15 3.47 6.79 -26.81
C ILE A 15 3.49 6.51 -25.31
N LEU A 16 3.46 5.23 -24.92
CA LEU A 16 3.48 4.81 -23.52
C LEU A 16 4.80 5.21 -22.83
N LEU A 17 5.93 5.07 -23.52
CA LEU A 17 7.22 5.53 -23.03
C LEU A 17 7.26 7.05 -22.85
N TYR A 18 6.78 7.80 -23.84
CA TYR A 18 6.67 9.25 -23.74
C TYR A 18 5.78 9.67 -22.56
N GLN A 19 4.58 9.10 -22.46
CA GLN A 19 3.65 9.38 -21.37
C GLN A 19 4.23 9.03 -19.99
N GLY A 20 4.93 7.89 -19.88
CA GLY A 20 5.58 7.49 -18.65
C GLY A 20 6.69 8.46 -18.23
N LYS A 21 7.54 8.88 -19.17
CA LYS A 21 8.59 9.88 -18.93
C LYS A 21 8.00 11.24 -18.56
N LYS A 22 7.02 11.74 -19.32
CA LYS A 22 6.35 13.02 -19.07
C LYS A 22 5.72 13.04 -17.70
N THR A 23 4.94 12.01 -17.34
CA THR A 23 4.28 11.92 -16.02
C THR A 23 5.30 11.96 -14.89
N ARG A 24 6.39 11.19 -14.97
CA ARG A 24 7.47 11.22 -13.96
C ARG A 24 8.13 12.59 -13.81
N HIS A 25 8.13 13.40 -14.86
CA HIS A 25 8.70 14.73 -14.85
C HIS A 25 7.72 15.79 -14.35
N THR A 26 6.42 15.65 -14.65
CA THR A 26 5.40 16.67 -14.34
C THR A 26 4.67 16.45 -13.03
N THR A 27 4.59 15.22 -12.51
CA THR A 27 3.94 14.94 -11.22
C THR A 27 4.77 15.54 -10.09
N PRO A 28 4.17 16.41 -9.23
CA PRO A 28 4.86 16.98 -8.08
C PRO A 28 5.49 15.89 -7.21
N ARG A 29 6.75 16.08 -6.82
CA ARG A 29 7.43 15.18 -5.89
C ARG A 29 7.15 15.62 -4.47
N LEU A 30 6.21 14.95 -3.82
CA LEU A 30 5.91 15.23 -2.43
C LEU A 30 6.97 14.59 -1.49
N PRO A 31 7.28 15.24 -0.35
CA PRO A 31 8.13 14.67 0.66
C PRO A 31 7.45 13.49 1.37
N GLU A 32 8.26 12.65 2.01
CA GLU A 32 7.74 11.69 3.00
C GLU A 32 7.28 12.46 4.24
N ALA A 33 6.39 11.87 5.03
CA ALA A 33 5.92 12.49 6.26
C ALA A 33 7.06 12.65 7.27
N GLY A 34 6.99 13.71 8.07
CA GLY A 34 7.87 13.89 9.22
C GLY A 34 7.26 13.36 10.51
N GLY A 35 7.87 13.76 11.63
CA GLY A 35 7.40 13.42 12.98
C GLY A 35 7.72 11.98 13.38
N SER A 36 7.09 11.52 14.46
CA SER A 36 7.34 10.18 15.01
C SER A 36 6.77 9.10 14.11
N LEU A 37 7.56 8.05 13.85
CA LEU A 37 7.13 6.83 13.13
C LEU A 37 6.17 5.95 13.95
N SER A 38 5.95 6.31 15.21
CA SER A 38 5.13 5.56 16.15
C SER A 38 4.34 6.46 17.09
N GLY A 39 3.31 5.87 17.70
CA GLY A 39 2.51 6.51 18.74
C GLY A 39 1.46 5.55 19.27
N GLN A 40 0.50 6.08 20.02
CA GLN A 40 -0.65 5.32 20.50
C GLN A 40 -1.89 6.18 20.64
N TYR A 41 -3.05 5.53 20.73
CA TYR A 41 -4.32 6.12 21.16
C TYR A 41 -4.82 5.37 22.39
N GLY A 42 -5.28 6.10 23.41
CA GLY A 42 -5.57 5.57 24.74
C GLY A 42 -4.38 5.67 25.69
N GLU A 43 -4.62 5.35 26.96
CA GLU A 43 -3.64 5.45 28.05
C GLU A 43 -3.18 4.07 28.54
N GLY A 44 -2.04 4.02 29.21
CA GLY A 44 -1.48 2.77 29.74
C GLY A 44 -0.90 1.84 28.68
N THR A 45 -0.77 0.55 29.03
CA THR A 45 -0.18 -0.47 28.16
C THR A 45 -1.10 -0.80 26.99
N PRO A 46 -0.60 -0.72 25.73
CA PRO A 46 -1.40 -1.06 24.56
C PRO A 46 -1.91 -2.50 24.59
N ALA A 47 -3.21 -2.68 24.38
CA ALA A 47 -3.83 -4.00 24.26
C ALA A 47 -3.54 -4.64 22.90
N ARG A 48 -3.41 -3.81 21.85
CA ARG A 48 -3.02 -4.24 20.49
C ARG A 48 -2.00 -3.27 19.90
N SER A 49 -1.24 -3.76 18.92
CA SER A 49 -0.28 -2.95 18.15
C SER A 49 -0.44 -3.14 16.64
N VAL A 50 -0.48 -2.04 15.92
CA VAL A 50 -0.62 -1.96 14.46
C VAL A 50 0.71 -1.58 13.84
N LEU A 51 1.10 -2.27 12.77
CA LEU A 51 2.27 -1.98 11.97
C LEU A 51 1.89 -1.91 10.50
N VAL A 52 2.09 -0.74 9.87
CA VAL A 52 1.92 -0.58 8.42
C VAL A 52 3.28 -0.51 7.76
N ILE A 53 3.59 -1.48 6.91
CA ILE A 53 4.79 -1.52 6.08
C ILE A 53 4.46 -1.28 4.61
N GLY A 54 5.36 -0.63 3.87
CA GLY A 54 5.18 -0.54 2.42
C GLY A 54 5.92 0.58 1.70
N GLU A 55 5.25 1.13 0.67
CA GLU A 55 5.79 2.18 -0.20
C GLU A 55 5.36 3.58 0.26
N SER A 56 5.14 4.49 -0.68
CA SER A 56 4.75 5.89 -0.44
C SER A 56 3.55 6.07 0.50
N THR A 57 2.55 5.17 0.44
CA THR A 57 1.37 5.24 1.30
C THR A 57 1.72 5.00 2.77
N ALA A 58 2.63 4.07 3.06
CA ALA A 58 3.14 3.82 4.41
C ALA A 58 4.13 4.92 4.84
N ALA A 59 4.93 5.45 3.91
CA ALA A 59 5.84 6.56 4.15
C ALA A 59 5.13 7.91 4.39
N GLY A 60 3.79 7.95 4.26
CA GLY A 60 3.02 9.18 4.47
C GLY A 60 3.29 10.24 3.42
N VAL A 61 3.57 9.86 2.17
CA VAL A 61 3.81 10.84 1.11
C VAL A 61 2.57 11.72 0.90
N GLY A 62 2.76 13.03 1.01
CA GLY A 62 1.69 14.03 0.82
C GLY A 62 0.94 14.45 2.08
N ILE A 63 1.40 14.04 3.26
CA ILE A 63 0.96 14.56 4.57
C ILE A 63 2.17 15.09 5.36
N ALA A 64 1.90 15.97 6.34
CA ALA A 64 2.97 16.62 7.09
C ALA A 64 3.66 15.67 8.07
N THR A 65 2.89 14.83 8.76
CA THR A 65 3.36 14.02 9.89
C THR A 65 2.67 12.66 9.93
N HIS A 66 3.37 11.62 10.41
CA HIS A 66 2.87 10.23 10.40
C HIS A 66 1.61 9.99 11.25
N ASP A 67 1.26 10.86 12.20
CA ASP A 67 -0.01 10.81 12.93
C ASP A 67 -1.23 11.02 12.00
N GLN A 68 -1.02 11.67 10.84
CA GLN A 68 -2.03 11.81 9.78
C GLN A 68 -2.06 10.62 8.82
N GLY A 69 -1.08 9.72 8.93
CA GLY A 69 -0.85 8.61 8.02
C GLY A 69 -1.65 7.35 8.35
N LEU A 70 -1.58 6.38 7.43
CA LEU A 70 -2.43 5.20 7.46
C LEU A 70 -2.36 4.41 8.77
N ALA A 71 -1.16 4.16 9.31
CA ALA A 71 -0.98 3.41 10.55
C ALA A 71 -1.71 4.05 11.74
N SER A 72 -1.47 5.35 11.94
CA SER A 72 -2.09 6.12 13.01
C SER A 72 -3.60 6.19 12.83
N GLN A 73 -4.10 6.43 11.61
CA GLN A 73 -5.54 6.49 11.36
C GLN A 73 -6.22 5.13 11.60
N ILE A 74 -5.60 4.01 11.24
CA ILE A 74 -6.13 2.66 11.55
C ILE A 74 -6.20 2.44 13.05
N ALA A 75 -5.11 2.73 13.79
CA ALA A 75 -5.10 2.57 15.24
C ALA A 75 -6.14 3.45 15.94
N ARG A 76 -6.33 4.68 15.47
CA ARG A 76 -7.39 5.56 15.98
C ARG A 76 -8.77 4.95 15.76
N GLN A 77 -9.04 4.41 14.58
CA GLN A 77 -10.34 3.78 14.26
C GLN A 77 -10.61 2.55 15.11
N ILE A 78 -9.59 1.73 15.38
CA ILE A 78 -9.72 0.58 16.29
C ILE A 78 -10.00 1.07 17.71
N HIS A 79 -9.20 2.01 18.23
CA HIS A 79 -9.38 2.60 19.55
C HIS A 79 -10.78 3.19 19.75
N GLN A 80 -11.26 3.99 18.79
CA GLN A 80 -12.59 4.61 18.86
C GLN A 80 -13.75 3.60 18.89
N ARG A 81 -13.54 2.40 18.34
CA ARG A 81 -14.57 1.34 18.28
C ARG A 81 -14.52 0.39 19.46
N THR A 82 -13.33 0.11 19.99
CA THR A 82 -13.14 -0.89 21.06
C THR A 82 -12.91 -0.26 22.44
N GLY A 83 -12.55 1.03 22.51
CA GLY A 83 -12.11 1.70 23.73
C GLY A 83 -10.72 1.27 24.23
N GLN A 84 -10.08 0.29 23.57
CA GLN A 84 -8.78 -0.25 23.99
C GLN A 84 -7.64 0.68 23.60
N THR A 85 -6.54 0.65 24.35
CA THR A 85 -5.31 1.37 23.98
C THR A 85 -4.62 0.66 22.82
N ILE A 86 -4.39 1.38 21.72
CA ILE A 86 -3.82 0.83 20.47
C ILE A 86 -2.54 1.58 20.12
N ALA A 87 -1.42 0.86 20.12
CA ALA A 87 -0.15 1.37 19.60
C ALA A 87 -0.09 1.24 18.08
N TRP A 88 0.65 2.14 17.44
CA TRP A 88 0.90 2.08 16.00
C TRP A 88 2.34 2.40 15.67
N HIS A 89 2.83 1.76 14.61
CA HIS A 89 4.12 2.00 14.00
C HIS A 89 3.96 1.98 12.48
N THR A 90 4.82 2.69 11.78
CA THR A 90 4.89 2.62 10.32
C THR A 90 6.31 2.55 9.82
N PHE A 91 6.50 1.78 8.74
CA PHE A 91 7.75 1.69 8.02
C PHE A 91 7.47 1.73 6.53
N GLY A 92 7.70 2.88 5.91
CA GLY A 92 7.50 3.05 4.49
C GLY A 92 8.70 3.69 3.83
N VAL A 93 8.99 3.27 2.60
CA VAL A 93 10.05 3.88 1.79
C VAL A 93 9.47 4.30 0.44
N LYS A 94 9.52 5.58 0.13
CA LYS A 94 8.98 6.12 -1.12
C LYS A 94 9.64 5.47 -2.34
N GLY A 95 8.81 5.07 -3.29
CA GLY A 95 9.29 4.51 -4.56
C GLY A 95 9.81 3.07 -4.49
N ILE A 96 9.80 2.44 -3.30
CA ILE A 96 10.31 1.09 -3.14
C ILE A 96 9.44 0.03 -3.83
N ARG A 97 10.08 -1.05 -4.29
CA ARG A 97 9.41 -2.27 -4.77
C ARG A 97 9.56 -3.39 -3.76
N LEU A 98 8.67 -4.37 -3.83
CA LEU A 98 8.59 -5.45 -2.84
C LEU A 98 9.92 -6.17 -2.58
N GLY A 99 10.71 -6.45 -3.62
CA GLY A 99 12.01 -7.09 -3.47
C GLY A 99 13.03 -6.28 -2.65
N ALA A 100 13.10 -4.97 -2.87
CA ALA A 100 14.00 -4.10 -2.12
C ALA A 100 13.50 -3.88 -0.69
N LEU A 101 12.17 -3.87 -0.49
CA LEU A 101 11.58 -3.81 0.85
C LEU A 101 12.01 -5.02 1.68
N ILE A 102 11.94 -6.24 1.11
CA ILE A 102 12.36 -7.46 1.80
C ILE A 102 13.83 -7.37 2.24
N GLN A 103 14.73 -6.94 1.36
CA GLN A 103 16.16 -6.79 1.69
C GLN A 103 16.40 -5.84 2.87
N MET A 104 15.67 -4.72 2.95
CA MET A 104 15.81 -3.83 4.11
C MET A 104 15.25 -4.44 5.39
N LEU A 105 14.19 -5.24 5.30
CA LEU A 105 13.57 -5.90 6.47
C LEU A 105 14.36 -7.10 6.98
N GLU A 106 15.31 -7.61 6.20
CA GLU A 106 16.31 -8.59 6.67
C GLU A 106 17.28 -7.94 7.65
N GLU A 107 17.65 -6.67 7.42
CA GLU A 107 18.62 -5.91 8.21
C GLU A 107 17.99 -5.06 9.33
N ILE A 108 16.68 -4.80 9.26
CA ILE A 108 15.97 -3.93 10.21
C ILE A 108 15.07 -4.77 11.12
N GLU A 109 15.20 -4.52 12.43
CA GLU A 109 14.26 -5.05 13.41
C GLU A 109 13.05 -4.12 13.55
N LEU A 110 11.89 -4.62 13.12
CA LEU A 110 10.61 -3.94 13.28
C LEU A 110 10.00 -4.27 14.64
N PRO A 111 9.28 -3.33 15.28
CA PRO A 111 8.59 -3.58 16.53
C PRO A 111 7.55 -4.68 16.34
N ARG A 112 7.43 -5.55 17.36
CA ARG A 112 6.43 -6.62 17.33
C ARG A 112 5.01 -6.03 17.27
N ALA A 113 4.26 -6.45 16.27
CA ALA A 113 2.88 -6.06 16.06
C ALA A 113 1.93 -7.26 16.04
N GLU A 114 0.69 -7.02 16.48
CA GLU A 114 -0.41 -7.97 16.34
C GLU A 114 -1.11 -7.84 14.99
N LEU A 115 -1.12 -6.63 14.42
CA LEU A 115 -1.72 -6.35 13.12
C LEU A 115 -0.66 -5.79 12.18
N VAL A 116 -0.10 -6.63 11.32
CA VAL A 116 0.83 -6.19 10.26
C VAL A 116 0.07 -6.03 8.95
N LEU A 117 0.14 -4.83 8.37
CA LEU A 117 -0.49 -4.49 7.10
C LEU A 117 0.56 -4.11 6.05
N LEU A 118 0.41 -4.66 4.86
CA LEU A 118 1.24 -4.37 3.69
C LEU A 118 0.50 -3.43 2.74
N SER A 119 1.05 -2.23 2.54
CA SER A 119 0.61 -1.29 1.51
C SER A 119 1.63 -1.25 0.38
N MET A 120 1.50 -2.15 -0.59
CA MET A 120 2.42 -2.29 -1.73
C MET A 120 1.67 -2.58 -3.03
N GLY A 121 2.36 -2.39 -4.16
CA GLY A 121 1.94 -2.89 -5.47
C GLY A 121 1.87 -1.82 -6.55
N VAL A 122 1.89 -0.53 -6.19
CA VAL A 122 1.90 0.56 -7.18
C VAL A 122 3.26 0.63 -7.87
N ASN A 123 4.37 0.61 -7.13
CA ASN A 123 5.70 0.66 -7.72
C ASN A 123 6.09 -0.64 -8.45
N ASP A 124 5.57 -1.79 -8.01
CA ASP A 124 5.71 -3.05 -8.75
C ASP A 124 4.87 -3.08 -10.04
N THR A 125 3.75 -2.38 -10.04
CA THR A 125 2.94 -2.14 -11.25
C THR A 125 3.73 -1.27 -12.24
N THR A 126 4.13 -0.06 -11.83
CA THR A 126 4.83 0.87 -12.73
C THR A 126 6.25 0.40 -13.10
N GLY A 127 6.86 -0.42 -12.23
CA GLY A 127 8.17 -1.01 -12.40
C GLY A 127 8.20 -2.28 -13.23
N PHE A 128 7.04 -2.75 -13.67
CA PHE A 128 6.88 -3.97 -14.44
C PHE A 128 7.42 -5.25 -13.77
N THR A 129 7.38 -5.36 -12.44
CA THR A 129 7.80 -6.58 -11.70
C THR A 129 7.04 -7.83 -12.18
N PRO A 130 7.71 -8.90 -12.64
CA PRO A 130 7.03 -10.11 -13.11
C PRO A 130 6.08 -10.69 -12.06
N ARG A 131 4.89 -11.14 -12.48
CA ARG A 131 3.85 -11.66 -11.57
C ARG A 131 4.32 -12.84 -10.72
N SER A 132 5.09 -13.76 -11.31
CA SER A 132 5.69 -14.88 -10.60
C SER A 132 6.68 -14.42 -9.53
N ARG A 133 7.52 -13.43 -9.86
CA ARG A 133 8.45 -12.81 -8.92
C ARG A 133 7.71 -12.12 -7.78
N PHE A 134 6.67 -11.33 -8.09
CA PHE A 134 5.86 -10.65 -7.07
C PHE A 134 5.18 -11.64 -6.13
N ARG A 135 4.56 -12.71 -6.65
CA ARG A 135 3.98 -13.79 -5.82
C ARG A 135 5.03 -14.41 -4.91
N ARG A 136 6.20 -14.79 -5.46
CA ARG A 136 7.29 -15.39 -4.68
C ARG A 136 7.76 -14.45 -3.57
N GLN A 137 7.95 -13.17 -3.87
CA GLN A 137 8.37 -12.16 -2.92
C GLN A 137 7.35 -11.95 -1.79
N LEU A 138 6.05 -12.02 -2.05
CA LEU A 138 5.05 -12.00 -0.97
C LEU A 138 5.19 -13.19 -0.03
N THR A 139 5.45 -14.38 -0.58
CA THR A 139 5.71 -15.58 0.21
C THR A 139 7.02 -15.46 1.00
N GLU A 140 8.08 -14.91 0.41
CA GLU A 140 9.36 -14.61 1.10
C GLU A 140 9.13 -13.63 2.26
N LEU A 141 8.43 -12.51 2.01
CA LEU A 141 8.09 -11.51 3.03
C LEU A 141 7.26 -12.12 4.18
N SER A 142 6.26 -12.94 3.86
CA SER A 142 5.43 -13.59 4.87
C SER A 142 6.26 -14.51 5.77
N LYS A 143 7.20 -15.28 5.20
CA LYS A 143 8.12 -16.13 5.97
C LYS A 143 9.05 -15.35 6.86
N LEU A 144 9.49 -14.16 6.42
CA LEU A 144 10.31 -13.25 7.20
C LEU A 144 9.54 -12.66 8.40
N LEU A 145 8.25 -12.34 8.20
CA LEU A 145 7.45 -11.59 9.18
C LEU A 145 6.66 -12.45 10.17
N ILE A 146 6.09 -13.59 9.75
CA ILE A 146 5.24 -14.43 10.60
C ILE A 146 5.94 -14.85 11.91
N PRO A 147 7.21 -15.28 11.92
CA PRO A 147 7.88 -15.65 13.17
C PRO A 147 8.00 -14.49 14.18
N ARG A 148 7.97 -13.25 13.69
CA ARG A 148 8.19 -12.03 14.48
C ARG A 148 6.89 -11.38 14.96
N HIS A 149 5.75 -11.77 14.40
CA HIS A 149 4.47 -11.07 14.56
C HIS A 149 3.30 -12.02 14.79
N ALA A 150 2.20 -11.54 15.35
CA ALA A 150 1.01 -12.38 15.53
C ALA A 150 0.15 -12.33 14.26
N GLY A 151 -0.24 -13.51 13.74
CA GLY A 151 -1.24 -13.63 12.68
C GLY A 151 -0.75 -13.43 11.25
N PRO A 152 -1.69 -13.47 10.28
CA PRO A 152 -1.39 -13.36 8.85
C PRO A 152 -0.98 -11.94 8.44
N LEU A 153 -0.21 -11.82 7.37
CA LEU A 153 0.07 -10.54 6.74
C LEU A 153 -1.19 -9.98 6.06
N ASN A 154 -1.65 -8.81 6.50
CA ASN A 154 -2.83 -8.16 5.95
C ASN A 154 -2.47 -7.37 4.68
N LEU A 155 -2.84 -7.92 3.53
CA LEU A 155 -2.58 -7.35 2.22
C LEU A 155 -3.64 -6.30 1.88
N ILE A 156 -3.27 -5.02 1.94
CA ILE A 156 -4.14 -3.91 1.51
C ILE A 156 -4.20 -3.92 -0.02
N SER A 157 -5.42 -3.85 -0.58
CA SER A 157 -5.66 -3.95 -2.02
C SER A 157 -4.78 -3.01 -2.85
N VAL A 158 -4.26 -3.50 -3.98
CA VAL A 158 -3.52 -2.66 -4.93
C VAL A 158 -4.51 -1.72 -5.61
N PRO A 159 -4.32 -0.38 -5.55
CA PRO A 159 -5.33 0.54 -5.99
C PRO A 159 -5.60 0.46 -7.51
N PRO A 160 -6.82 0.77 -7.95
CA PRO A 160 -7.20 0.73 -9.36
C PRO A 160 -6.57 1.89 -10.15
N MET A 161 -5.30 1.75 -10.54
CA MET A 161 -4.49 2.83 -11.17
C MET A 161 -5.07 3.41 -12.48
N HIS A 162 -6.06 2.79 -13.10
CA HIS A 162 -6.75 3.38 -14.27
C HIS A 162 -7.61 4.60 -13.93
N LEU A 163 -7.89 4.81 -12.64
CA LEU A 163 -8.64 5.96 -12.12
C LEU A 163 -7.72 7.09 -11.66
N PHE A 164 -6.40 6.90 -11.68
CA PHE A 164 -5.45 7.93 -11.27
C PHE A 164 -5.37 8.99 -12.36
N THR A 165 -5.85 10.20 -12.05
CA THR A 165 -5.93 11.32 -13.00
C THR A 165 -4.55 11.83 -13.41
N ALA A 166 -3.54 11.67 -12.55
CA ALA A 166 -2.15 11.97 -12.88
C ALA A 166 -1.57 11.08 -14.00
N LEU A 167 -2.18 9.93 -14.30
CA LEU A 167 -1.77 9.06 -15.41
C LEU A 167 -2.59 9.37 -16.67
N PRO A 168 -1.98 9.73 -17.80
CA PRO A 168 -2.72 9.97 -19.04
C PRO A 168 -3.25 8.68 -19.67
N SER A 169 -4.27 8.79 -20.53
CA SER A 169 -4.67 7.71 -21.43
C SER A 169 -3.75 7.66 -22.66
N PRO A 170 -3.30 6.48 -23.15
CA PRO A 170 -3.69 5.12 -22.73
C PRO A 170 -2.91 4.52 -21.55
N LEU A 171 -1.84 5.16 -21.07
CA LEU A 171 -0.97 4.63 -20.02
C LEU A 171 -1.73 4.16 -18.77
N ARG A 172 -2.68 4.96 -18.26
CA ARG A 172 -3.47 4.61 -17.07
C ARG A 172 -4.24 3.30 -17.22
N HIS A 173 -4.72 2.97 -18.42
CA HIS A 173 -5.45 1.72 -18.65
C HIS A 173 -4.53 0.50 -18.59
N ILE A 174 -3.31 0.62 -19.08
CA ILE A 174 -2.28 -0.43 -18.98
C ILE A 174 -1.84 -0.60 -17.52
N MET A 175 -1.61 0.50 -16.82
CA MET A 175 -1.27 0.47 -15.40
C MET A 175 -2.39 -0.15 -14.57
N GLY A 176 -3.65 0.24 -14.80
CA GLY A 176 -4.80 -0.35 -14.11
C GLY A 176 -5.07 -1.80 -14.49
N TRP A 177 -4.81 -2.21 -15.73
CA TRP A 177 -4.83 -3.62 -16.10
C TRP A 177 -3.80 -4.42 -15.30
N ARG A 178 -2.57 -3.90 -15.20
CA ARG A 178 -1.48 -4.56 -14.48
C ARG A 178 -1.70 -4.57 -12.96
N ALA A 179 -2.14 -3.46 -12.36
CA ALA A 179 -2.49 -3.37 -10.94
C ALA A 179 -3.51 -4.45 -10.57
N ARG A 180 -4.56 -4.64 -11.38
CA ARG A 180 -5.53 -5.73 -11.20
C ARG A 180 -4.92 -7.12 -11.26
N GLN A 181 -3.85 -7.34 -12.03
CA GLN A 181 -3.16 -8.62 -12.03
C GLN A 181 -2.40 -8.86 -10.73
N LEU A 182 -1.79 -7.82 -10.14
CA LEU A 182 -1.09 -7.93 -8.86
C LEU A 182 -2.08 -8.08 -7.70
N ASP A 183 -3.19 -7.32 -7.70
CA ASP A 183 -4.26 -7.47 -6.70
C ASP A 183 -4.87 -8.87 -6.70
N ARG A 184 -5.06 -9.48 -7.88
CA ARG A 184 -5.50 -10.88 -7.99
C ARG A 184 -4.53 -11.87 -7.34
N ILE A 185 -3.24 -11.57 -7.30
CA ILE A 185 -2.26 -12.39 -6.58
C ILE A 185 -2.52 -12.28 -5.07
N TYR A 186 -2.80 -11.08 -4.55
CA TYR A 186 -3.14 -10.90 -3.13
C TYR A 186 -4.39 -11.71 -2.76
N ARG A 187 -5.47 -11.56 -3.52
CA ARG A 187 -6.73 -12.31 -3.30
C ARG A 187 -6.51 -13.82 -3.37
N ARG A 188 -5.68 -14.29 -4.31
CA ARG A 188 -5.36 -15.71 -4.46
C ARG A 188 -4.53 -16.23 -3.30
N LEU A 189 -3.49 -15.52 -2.86
CA LEU A 189 -2.67 -15.90 -1.72
C LEU A 189 -3.49 -15.97 -0.43
N ALA A 190 -4.35 -14.98 -0.17
CA ALA A 190 -5.23 -14.99 1.00
C ALA A 190 -6.25 -16.14 0.98
N LYS A 191 -6.65 -16.62 -0.21
CA LYS A 191 -7.52 -17.80 -0.35
C LYS A 191 -6.75 -19.12 -0.21
N GLU A 192 -5.56 -19.21 -0.78
CA GLU A 192 -4.73 -20.42 -0.80
C GLU A 192 -4.02 -20.66 0.55
N HIS A 193 -3.70 -19.60 1.28
CA HIS A 193 -2.88 -19.59 2.49
C HIS A 193 -3.45 -18.63 3.55
N PRO A 194 -4.67 -18.86 4.07
CA PRO A 194 -5.36 -17.95 4.99
C PRO A 194 -4.64 -17.79 6.34
N GLU A 195 -3.81 -18.76 6.73
CA GLU A 195 -2.95 -18.68 7.90
C GLU A 195 -1.80 -17.68 7.74
N SER A 196 -1.39 -17.43 6.49
CA SER A 196 -0.25 -16.57 6.16
C SER A 196 -0.69 -15.20 5.64
N PHE A 197 -1.85 -15.11 4.99
CA PHE A 197 -2.31 -13.89 4.33
C PHE A 197 -3.79 -13.62 4.56
N ARG A 198 -4.11 -12.34 4.75
CA ARG A 198 -5.49 -11.85 4.74
C ARG A 198 -5.63 -10.73 3.72
N TYR A 199 -6.64 -10.79 2.87
CA TYR A 199 -6.90 -9.74 1.89
C TYR A 199 -7.85 -8.68 2.45
N LEU A 200 -7.48 -7.41 2.33
CA LEU A 200 -8.30 -6.28 2.74
C LEU A 200 -8.48 -5.30 1.57
N ASP A 201 -9.69 -5.22 1.04
CA ASP A 201 -10.07 -4.10 0.17
C ASP A 201 -10.71 -2.95 0.95
N TYR A 202 -10.65 -1.79 0.32
CA TYR A 202 -11.31 -0.57 0.74
C TYR A 202 -12.00 0.05 -0.48
N PRO A 203 -13.06 0.85 -0.28
CA PRO A 203 -13.72 1.56 -1.37
C PRO A 203 -12.72 2.41 -2.15
N THR A 204 -12.89 2.45 -3.48
CA THR A 204 -11.98 3.22 -4.31
C THR A 204 -12.06 4.71 -3.97
N VAL A 205 -10.89 5.33 -3.80
CA VAL A 205 -10.78 6.78 -3.60
C VAL A 205 -10.97 7.47 -4.95
N THR A 206 -12.19 7.95 -5.22
CA THR A 206 -12.55 8.68 -6.45
C THR A 206 -12.71 10.18 -6.25
N ASP A 207 -12.96 10.61 -5.01
CA ASP A 207 -13.11 12.01 -4.66
C ASP A 207 -11.74 12.70 -4.61
N PRO A 208 -11.48 13.73 -5.44
CA PRO A 208 -10.23 14.49 -5.42
C PRO A 208 -9.89 15.10 -4.06
N ASP A 209 -10.88 15.42 -3.22
CA ASP A 209 -10.66 15.97 -1.87
C ASP A 209 -10.03 14.97 -0.89
N LEU A 210 -10.04 13.68 -1.26
CA LEU A 210 -9.39 12.62 -0.51
C LEU A 210 -7.92 12.42 -0.94
N LEU A 211 -7.48 13.05 -2.02
CA LEU A 211 -6.12 12.97 -2.52
C LEU A 211 -5.24 14.09 -1.95
N ALA A 212 -3.92 13.86 -1.98
CA ALA A 212 -2.93 14.88 -1.71
C ALA A 212 -2.83 15.85 -2.89
N SER A 213 -2.04 16.91 -2.73
CA SER A 213 -1.89 17.97 -3.75
C SER A 213 -1.31 17.49 -5.09
N ASP A 214 -0.81 16.27 -5.17
CA ASP A 214 -0.33 15.65 -6.41
C ASP A 214 -1.43 14.92 -7.20
N GLY A 215 -2.64 14.80 -6.65
CA GLY A 215 -3.75 14.06 -7.28
C GLY A 215 -3.47 12.56 -7.43
N TYR A 216 -2.54 12.02 -6.64
CA TYR A 216 -2.06 10.65 -6.74
C TYR A 216 -2.09 9.91 -5.40
N HIS A 217 -1.44 10.47 -4.37
CA HIS A 217 -1.41 9.83 -3.06
C HIS A 217 -2.66 10.19 -2.26
N PRO A 218 -3.11 9.34 -1.31
CA PRO A 218 -4.12 9.75 -0.35
C PRO A 218 -3.63 10.95 0.47
N GLY A 219 -4.47 11.97 0.61
CA GLY A 219 -4.25 13.05 1.57
C GLY A 219 -4.69 12.63 2.98
N ARG A 220 -4.62 13.54 3.95
CA ARG A 220 -5.09 13.30 5.33
C ARG A 220 -6.53 12.75 5.40
N LYS A 221 -7.45 13.34 4.62
CA LYS A 221 -8.84 12.86 4.55
C LYS A 221 -8.93 11.46 3.92
N GLY A 222 -8.15 11.20 2.87
CA GLY A 222 -8.07 9.89 2.22
C GLY A 222 -7.55 8.79 3.14
N TYR A 223 -6.48 9.05 3.89
CA TYR A 223 -5.98 8.09 4.88
C TYR A 223 -7.02 7.73 5.94
N ARG A 224 -7.77 8.72 6.43
CA ARG A 224 -8.89 8.49 7.35
C ARG A 224 -9.99 7.65 6.71
N TYR A 225 -10.38 7.97 5.47
CA TYR A 225 -11.39 7.22 4.72
C TYR A 225 -11.01 5.75 4.52
N ILE A 226 -9.75 5.49 4.14
CA ILE A 226 -9.22 4.13 4.00
C ILE A 226 -9.21 3.43 5.36
N ALA A 227 -8.73 4.09 6.42
CA ALA A 227 -8.68 3.52 7.75
C ALA A 227 -10.06 3.18 8.33
N GLU A 228 -11.10 3.97 8.05
CA GLU A 228 -12.47 3.68 8.47
C GLU A 228 -12.99 2.38 7.83
N ALA A 229 -12.74 2.20 6.53
CA ALA A 229 -13.12 0.98 5.81
C ALA A 229 -12.36 -0.24 6.35
N LEU A 230 -11.06 -0.10 6.62
CA LEU A 230 -10.22 -1.20 7.10
C LEU A 230 -10.46 -1.54 8.57
N GLY A 231 -10.63 -0.55 9.44
CA GLY A 231 -10.76 -0.72 10.89
C GLY A 231 -11.92 -1.63 11.28
N SER A 232 -13.06 -1.53 10.56
CA SER A 232 -14.20 -2.43 10.79
C SER A 232 -13.92 -3.92 10.53
N ARG A 233 -12.90 -4.24 9.74
CA ARG A 233 -12.51 -5.61 9.40
C ARG A 233 -11.36 -6.14 10.26
N LEU A 234 -10.69 -5.27 11.01
CA LEU A 234 -9.50 -5.56 11.80
C LEU A 234 -9.79 -5.76 13.29
N ILE A 235 -11.05 -5.58 13.71
CA ILE A 235 -11.50 -5.77 15.09
C ILE A 235 -11.93 -7.21 15.29
#